data_AF-A0A1C5A3L3-F1
#
_entry.id   AF-A0A1C5A3L3-F1
#
_cell.length_a   1.000
_cell.length_b   1.000
_cell.length_c   1.000
_cell.angle_alpha   90.00
_cell.angle_beta   90.00
_cell.angle_gamma   90.00
#
_symmetry.space_group_name_H-M   'P 1'
#
loop_
_entity.id
_entity.type
_entity.pdbx_description
1 polymer ?
#
loop_
_entity_poly.entity_id
_entity_poly.type
_entity_poly.pdbx_seq_one_letter_code
_entity_poly.pdbx_strand_id
1 'polypeptide(L)'
;MIKYRGNVALLTDLAAAKVSFRNVSDVYTALDAIGGNSAFDVVEFDDRFVNPQASGYRDLQLMLRTSSGHVAEFRLQLAALDEVASWEHTLYKVRRDLKALAVEQGRSMSVMEQAIWNGDLLRGQESFWRALQSTLNG
;
A
#
# COMPACT_ATOMS: atom_id res chain seq x y z
N MET A 1 -1.73 1.35 22.74
CA MET A 1 -2.30 2.69 22.48
C MET A 1 -3.36 2.57 21.39
N ILE A 2 -4.59 3.07 21.63
CA ILE A 2 -5.65 3.11 20.62
C ILE A 2 -5.27 4.19 19.60
N LYS A 3 -5.06 3.79 18.33
CA LYS A 3 -4.43 4.57 17.25
C LYS A 3 -5.01 5.99 17.04
N TYR A 4 -6.25 6.25 17.47
CA TYR A 4 -6.95 7.52 17.23
C TYR A 4 -7.69 8.11 18.45
N ARG A 5 -7.46 7.61 19.68
CA ARG A 5 -8.14 8.09 20.92
C ARG A 5 -9.67 8.29 20.79
N GLY A 6 -10.35 7.51 19.95
CA GLY A 6 -11.80 7.60 19.74
C GLY A 6 -12.28 8.73 18.82
N ASN A 7 -11.38 9.49 18.18
CA ASN A 7 -11.77 10.49 17.20
C ASN A 7 -11.98 9.85 15.81
N VAL A 8 -13.25 9.63 15.46
CA VAL A 8 -13.68 9.01 14.19
C VAL A 8 -13.26 9.84 12.98
N ALA A 9 -13.08 11.17 13.12
CA ALA A 9 -12.66 12.03 12.02
C ALA A 9 -11.21 11.78 11.54
N LEU A 10 -10.41 11.04 12.32
CA LEU A 10 -9.04 10.65 11.97
C LEU A 10 -8.97 9.28 11.26
N LEU A 11 -10.11 8.58 11.12
CA LEU A 11 -10.20 7.36 10.32
C LEU A 11 -10.31 7.75 8.85
N THR A 12 -9.17 7.83 8.16
CA THR A 12 -9.11 8.15 6.73
C THR A 12 -9.55 6.99 5.84
N ASP A 13 -9.72 5.79 6.40
CA ASP A 13 -10.08 4.55 5.71
C ASP A 13 -11.56 4.14 5.89
N LEU A 14 -12.39 4.99 6.51
CA LEU A 14 -13.82 4.71 6.65
C LEU A 14 -14.54 4.67 5.28
N ALA A 15 -14.07 5.49 4.33
CA ALA A 15 -14.41 5.41 2.93
C ALA A 15 -13.12 5.20 2.12
N ALA A 16 -13.03 4.07 1.43
CA ALA A 16 -11.90 3.73 0.58
C ALA A 16 -12.38 3.21 -0.78
N ALA A 17 -11.76 3.68 -1.86
CA ALA A 17 -12.00 3.16 -3.21
C ALA A 17 -10.68 2.92 -3.93
N LYS A 18 -10.69 1.96 -4.87
CA LYS A 18 -9.52 1.64 -5.69
C LYS A 18 -9.92 1.40 -7.13
N VAL A 19 -9.07 1.83 -8.06
CA VAL A 19 -9.19 1.54 -9.49
C VAL A 19 -7.93 0.80 -9.94
N SER A 20 -8.11 -0.33 -10.61
CA SER A 20 -7.02 -1.18 -11.08
C SER A 20 -6.83 -1.05 -12.59
N PHE A 21 -5.60 -0.77 -13.00
CA PHE A 21 -5.17 -0.58 -14.38
C PHE A 21 -4.27 -1.74 -14.82
N ARG A 22 -4.07 -1.89 -16.13
CA ARG A 22 -3.16 -2.92 -16.68
C ARG A 22 -1.73 -2.42 -16.84
N ASN A 23 -1.55 -1.12 -17.02
CA ASN A 23 -0.32 -0.50 -17.47
C ASN A 23 -0.05 0.79 -16.68
N VAL A 24 1.23 1.07 -16.41
CA VAL A 24 1.67 2.24 -15.63
C VAL A 24 1.27 3.56 -16.30
N SER A 25 1.29 3.62 -17.64
CA SER A 25 0.87 4.80 -18.40
C SER A 25 -0.54 5.25 -18.05
N ASP A 26 -1.46 4.29 -17.91
CA ASP A 26 -2.87 4.55 -17.70
C ASP A 26 -3.13 5.01 -16.25
N VAL A 27 -2.33 4.51 -15.31
CA VAL A 27 -2.33 4.97 -13.91
C VAL A 27 -1.99 6.47 -13.85
N TYR A 28 -0.92 6.90 -14.52
CA TYR A 28 -0.53 8.32 -14.54
C TYR A 28 -1.47 9.19 -15.39
N THR A 29 -2.03 8.65 -16.47
CA THR A 29 -3.08 9.36 -17.23
C THR A 29 -4.31 9.63 -16.36
N ALA A 30 -4.69 8.68 -15.51
CA ALA A 30 -5.77 8.87 -14.55
C ALA A 30 -5.40 9.88 -13.45
N LEU A 31 -4.15 9.89 -12.98
CA LEU A 31 -3.67 10.90 -12.04
C LEU A 31 -3.79 12.32 -12.63
N ASP A 32 -3.34 12.51 -13.87
CA ASP A 32 -3.43 13.81 -14.57
C ASP A 32 -4.88 14.28 -14.70
N ALA A 33 -5.80 13.36 -15.03
CA ALA A 33 -7.22 13.66 -15.13
C ALA A 33 -7.84 14.09 -13.78
N ILE A 34 -7.38 13.51 -12.65
CA ILE A 34 -7.79 13.91 -11.31
C ILE A 34 -7.20 15.29 -10.96
N GLY A 35 -5.90 15.48 -11.17
CA GLY A 35 -5.20 16.73 -10.86
C GLY A 35 -5.70 17.93 -11.66
N GLY A 36 -6.18 17.71 -12.89
CA GLY A 36 -6.78 18.75 -13.74
C GLY A 36 -8.24 19.08 -13.43
N ASN A 37 -8.89 18.37 -12.50
CA ASN A 37 -10.32 18.48 -12.24
C ASN A 37 -10.61 19.04 -10.85
N SER A 38 -11.19 20.25 -10.80
CA SER A 38 -11.52 20.96 -9.56
C SER A 38 -12.61 20.28 -8.69
N ALA A 39 -13.24 19.21 -9.18
CA ALA A 39 -14.15 18.39 -8.39
C ALA A 39 -13.43 17.55 -7.32
N PHE A 40 -12.11 17.36 -7.44
CA PHE A 40 -11.32 16.61 -6.47
C PHE A 40 -10.57 17.56 -5.53
N ASP A 41 -10.85 17.49 -4.23
CA ASP A 41 -10.07 18.15 -3.19
C ASP A 41 -9.04 17.16 -2.62
N VAL A 42 -7.83 17.18 -3.20
CA VAL A 42 -6.72 16.30 -2.79
C VAL A 42 -6.00 16.93 -1.61
N VAL A 43 -6.08 16.26 -0.45
CA VAL A 43 -5.48 16.69 0.82
C VAL A 43 -4.06 16.16 0.98
N GLU A 44 -3.81 14.94 0.50
CA GLU A 44 -2.50 14.29 0.56
C GLU A 44 -2.32 13.39 -0.67
N PHE A 45 -1.07 13.26 -1.12
CA PHE A 45 -0.70 12.43 -2.26
C PHE A 45 0.62 11.72 -1.96
N ASP A 46 0.65 10.41 -2.22
CA ASP A 46 1.83 9.54 -2.08
C ASP A 46 2.03 8.72 -3.36
N ASP A 47 3.11 9.00 -4.08
CA ASP A 47 3.53 8.24 -5.25
C ASP A 47 4.48 7.11 -4.84
N ARG A 48 3.92 5.90 -4.71
CA ARG A 48 4.69 4.71 -4.34
C ARG A 48 5.30 3.99 -5.52
N PHE A 49 5.07 4.45 -6.75
CA PHE A 49 5.90 4.04 -7.89
C PHE A 49 7.28 4.72 -7.83
N VAL A 50 7.36 5.93 -7.30
CA VAL A 50 8.63 6.59 -7.00
C VAL A 50 9.22 6.06 -5.68
N ASN A 51 8.43 6.06 -4.61
CA ASN A 51 8.89 5.65 -3.27
C ASN A 51 8.13 4.41 -2.77
N PRO A 52 8.55 3.18 -3.14
CA PRO A 52 7.81 1.96 -2.80
C PRO A 52 7.76 1.70 -1.30
N GLN A 53 6.76 0.92 -0.87
CA GLN A 53 6.76 0.34 0.45
C GLN A 53 7.94 -0.64 0.61
N ALA A 54 8.30 -0.95 1.87
CA ALA A 54 9.39 -1.88 2.15
C ALA A 54 9.20 -3.27 1.51
N SER A 55 7.95 -3.73 1.35
CA SER A 55 7.64 -4.98 0.64
C SER A 55 7.90 -4.93 -0.86
N GLY A 56 8.05 -3.75 -1.45
CA GLY A 56 8.09 -3.52 -2.90
C GLY A 56 6.73 -3.19 -3.52
N TYR A 57 5.64 -3.17 -2.73
CA TYR A 57 4.32 -2.77 -3.21
C TYR A 57 4.28 -1.30 -3.66
N ARG A 58 3.49 -1.02 -4.70
CA ARG A 58 3.39 0.29 -5.37
C ARG A 58 1.94 0.57 -5.79
N ASP A 59 1.54 1.81 -5.59
CA ASP A 59 0.28 2.42 -6.01
C ASP A 59 0.46 3.95 -6.03
N LEU A 60 -0.54 4.66 -6.53
CA LEU A 60 -0.74 6.06 -6.21
C LEU A 60 -1.84 6.13 -5.14
N GLN A 61 -1.51 6.69 -3.98
CA GLN A 61 -2.49 6.92 -2.93
C GLN A 61 -2.83 8.42 -2.85
N LEU A 62 -4.12 8.71 -2.83
CA LEU A 62 -4.66 10.05 -2.66
C LEU A 62 -5.57 10.05 -1.43
N MET A 63 -5.47 11.10 -0.61
CA MET A 63 -6.47 11.39 0.42
C MET A 63 -7.37 12.50 -0.10
N LEU A 64 -8.66 12.19 -0.29
CA LEU A 64 -9.63 13.12 -0.89
C LEU A 64 -10.60 13.62 0.16
N ARG A 65 -10.83 14.94 0.20
CA ARG A 65 -11.93 15.49 1.00
C ARG A 65 -13.24 15.32 0.24
N THR A 66 -14.19 14.66 0.87
CA THR A 66 -15.54 14.48 0.32
C THR A 66 -16.40 15.71 0.60
N SER A 67 -17.55 15.78 -0.07
CA SER A 67 -18.56 16.84 0.18
C SER A 67 -19.11 16.85 1.61
N SER A 68 -19.01 15.74 2.35
CA SER A 68 -19.36 15.69 3.77
C SER A 68 -18.26 16.21 4.70
N GLY A 69 -17.10 16.61 4.14
CA GLY A 69 -15.92 17.06 4.88
C GLY A 69 -15.01 15.93 5.38
N HIS A 70 -15.42 14.67 5.22
CA HIS A 70 -14.63 13.50 5.57
C HIS A 70 -13.45 13.31 4.61
N VAL A 71 -12.34 12.73 5.09
CA VAL A 71 -11.18 12.40 4.25
C VAL A 71 -11.23 10.92 3.92
N ALA A 72 -11.33 10.61 2.63
CA ALA A 72 -11.40 9.25 2.10
C ALA A 72 -10.09 8.86 1.40
N GLU A 73 -9.71 7.58 1.49
CA GLU A 73 -8.59 7.03 0.74
C GLU A 73 -9.04 6.67 -0.69
N PHE A 74 -8.28 7.11 -1.69
CA PHE A 74 -8.46 6.71 -3.07
C PHE A 74 -7.15 6.20 -3.66
N ARG A 75 -7.19 5.02 -4.30
CA ARG A 75 -6.00 4.38 -4.86
C ARG A 75 -6.10 4.11 -6.34
N LEU A 76 -5.04 4.44 -7.07
CA LEU A 76 -4.82 4.00 -8.44
C LEU A 76 -3.69 2.97 -8.42
N GLN A 77 -3.94 1.78 -8.92
CA GLN A 77 -3.02 0.65 -8.78
C GLN A 77 -3.02 -0.24 -10.02
N LEU A 78 -2.07 -1.17 -10.07
CA LEU A 78 -1.96 -2.13 -11.17
C LEU A 78 -2.58 -3.47 -10.78
N ALA A 79 -3.35 -4.06 -11.69
CA ALA A 79 -3.93 -5.39 -11.50
C ALA A 79 -2.85 -6.46 -11.24
N ALA A 80 -1.70 -6.38 -11.94
CA ALA A 80 -0.59 -7.28 -11.70
C ALA A 80 -0.02 -7.18 -10.27
N LEU A 81 -0.03 -5.99 -9.66
CA LEU A 81 0.40 -5.80 -8.28
C LEU A 81 -0.68 -6.25 -7.28
N ASP A 82 -1.97 -6.11 -7.60
CA ASP A 82 -3.07 -6.66 -6.78
C ASP A 82 -2.95 -8.18 -6.63
N GLU A 83 -2.62 -8.89 -7.70
CA GLU A 83 -2.43 -10.35 -7.67
C GLU A 83 -1.34 -10.74 -6.68
N VAL A 84 -0.21 -10.04 -6.69
CA VAL A 84 0.88 -10.24 -5.73
C VAL A 84 0.46 -9.86 -4.31
N ALA A 85 -0.20 -8.70 -4.14
CA ALA A 85 -0.64 -8.20 -2.85
C ALA A 85 -1.63 -9.14 -2.14
N SER A 86 -2.45 -9.86 -2.91
CA SER A 86 -3.45 -10.79 -2.37
C SER A 86 -2.84 -11.87 -1.48
N TRP A 87 -1.74 -12.49 -1.91
CA TRP A 87 -1.03 -13.52 -1.13
C TRP A 87 0.07 -12.92 -0.25
N GLU A 88 0.71 -11.81 -0.67
CA GLU A 88 1.75 -11.14 0.12
C GLU A 88 1.20 -10.62 1.45
N HIS A 89 -0.06 -10.19 1.50
CA HIS A 89 -0.72 -9.77 2.73
C HIS A 89 -0.69 -10.86 3.82
N THR A 90 -0.74 -12.13 3.44
CA THR A 90 -0.64 -13.26 4.38
C THR A 90 0.78 -13.38 4.93
N LEU A 91 1.80 -13.25 4.07
CA LEU A 91 3.21 -13.26 4.48
C LEU A 91 3.57 -12.06 5.36
N TYR A 92 2.99 -10.89 5.08
CA TYR A 92 3.12 -9.72 5.93
C TYR A 92 2.61 -10.00 7.36
N LYS A 93 1.47 -10.70 7.52
CA LYS A 93 0.97 -11.08 8.85
C LYS A 93 1.95 -11.99 9.58
N VAL A 94 2.50 -13.01 8.90
CA VAL A 94 3.53 -13.89 9.49
C VAL A 94 4.72 -13.07 9.98
N ARG A 95 5.28 -12.19 9.14
CA ARG A 95 6.40 -11.32 9.52
C ARG A 95 6.07 -10.41 10.70
N ARG A 96 4.87 -9.84 10.73
CA ARG A 96 4.39 -8.99 11.83
C ARG A 96 4.25 -9.77 13.13
N ASP A 97 3.69 -10.98 13.07
CA ASP A 97 3.41 -11.80 14.24
C ASP A 97 4.70 -12.37 14.84
N LEU A 98 5.70 -12.74 14.01
CA LEU A 98 7.05 -13.09 14.47
C LEU A 98 7.69 -11.95 15.28
N LYS A 99 7.60 -10.72 14.76
CA LYS A 99 8.13 -9.54 15.45
C LYS A 99 7.36 -9.27 16.75
N ALA A 100 6.04 -9.39 16.73
CA ALA A 100 5.20 -9.18 17.90
C ALA A 100 5.51 -10.20 19.02
N LEU A 101 5.68 -11.48 18.66
CA LEU A 101 6.02 -12.54 19.61
C LEU A 101 7.37 -12.30 20.29
N ALA A 102 8.39 -11.90 19.53
CA ALA A 102 9.70 -11.57 20.10
C ALA A 102 9.60 -10.41 21.11
N VAL A 103 8.87 -9.35 20.75
CA VAL A 103 8.62 -8.18 21.62
C VAL A 103 7.86 -8.58 22.88
N GLU A 104 6.80 -9.40 22.77
CA GLU A 104 6.02 -9.90 23.90
C GLU A 104 6.89 -10.72 24.87
N GLN A 105 7.82 -11.50 24.34
CA GLN A 105 8.78 -12.29 25.12
C GLN A 105 9.97 -11.46 25.66
N GLY A 106 10.00 -10.15 25.43
CA GLY A 106 11.07 -9.27 25.92
C GLY A 106 12.44 -9.55 25.29
N ARG A 107 12.47 -10.12 24.08
CA ARG A 107 13.70 -10.48 23.36
C ARG A 107 13.72 -9.94 21.94
N SER A 108 14.90 -9.97 21.33
CA SER A 108 15.01 -9.82 19.87
C SER A 108 14.55 -11.09 19.16
N MET A 109 14.22 -10.96 17.87
CA MET A 109 14.02 -12.13 17.01
C MET A 109 15.28 -13.00 17.00
N SER A 110 15.09 -14.31 17.04
CA SER A 110 16.15 -15.30 16.88
C SER A 110 16.70 -15.25 15.45
N VAL A 111 17.87 -15.86 15.26
CA VAL A 111 18.52 -15.96 13.93
C VAL A 111 17.57 -16.60 12.90
N MET A 112 16.83 -17.64 13.28
CA MET A 112 15.89 -18.31 12.39
C MET A 112 14.68 -17.43 12.05
N GLU A 113 14.07 -16.78 13.03
CA GLU A 113 12.94 -15.86 12.80
C GLU A 113 13.37 -14.69 11.91
N GLN A 114 14.58 -14.15 12.11
CA GLN A 114 15.15 -13.10 11.26
C GLN A 114 15.41 -13.58 9.84
N ALA A 115 15.91 -14.81 9.67
CA ALA A 115 16.14 -15.40 8.36
C ALA A 115 14.82 -15.59 7.59
N ILE A 116 13.77 -16.11 8.24
CA ILE A 116 12.43 -16.24 7.66
C ILE A 116 11.90 -14.85 7.25
N TRP A 117 11.95 -13.89 8.17
CA TRP A 117 11.47 -12.54 7.92
C TRP A 117 12.18 -11.88 6.73
N ASN A 118 13.51 -11.98 6.66
CA ASN A 118 14.31 -11.42 5.57
C ASN A 118 14.00 -12.12 4.24
N GLY A 119 13.92 -13.46 4.26
CA GLY A 119 13.63 -14.25 3.06
C GLY A 119 12.26 -13.95 2.47
N ASP A 120 11.24 -13.84 3.32
CA ASP A 120 9.89 -13.49 2.89
C ASP A 120 9.83 -12.07 2.31
N LEU A 121 10.55 -11.12 2.91
CA LEU A 121 10.61 -9.74 2.43
C LEU A 121 11.26 -9.66 1.04
N LEU A 122 12.42 -10.30 0.87
CA LEU A 122 13.14 -10.32 -0.40
C LEU A 122 12.30 -10.97 -1.52
N ARG A 123 11.64 -12.09 -1.23
CA ARG A 123 10.73 -12.73 -2.20
C ARG A 123 9.53 -11.85 -2.55
N GLY A 124 8.97 -11.13 -1.58
CA GLY A 124 7.92 -10.14 -1.83
C GLY A 124 8.38 -9.05 -2.79
N GLN A 125 9.56 -8.47 -2.53
CA GLN A 125 10.16 -7.43 -3.37
C GLN A 125 10.40 -7.92 -4.80
N GLU A 126 10.95 -9.13 -4.97
CA GLU A 126 11.17 -9.73 -6.28
C GLU A 126 9.85 -9.94 -7.05
N SER A 127 8.82 -10.45 -6.38
CA SER A 127 7.51 -10.69 -7.00
C SER A 127 6.83 -9.39 -7.43
N PHE A 128 6.82 -8.36 -6.58
CA PHE A 128 6.29 -7.05 -6.95
C PHE A 128 7.08 -6.41 -8.08
N TRP A 129 8.41 -6.55 -8.09
CA TRP A 129 9.23 -6.03 -9.18
C TRP A 129 8.90 -6.70 -10.52
N ARG A 130 8.79 -8.03 -10.55
CA ARG A 130 8.41 -8.77 -11.77
C ARG A 130 7.02 -8.37 -12.26
N ALA A 131 6.06 -8.25 -11.34
CA ALA A 131 4.72 -7.81 -11.68
C ALA A 131 4.73 -6.39 -12.25
N LEU A 132 5.48 -5.44 -11.66
CA LEU A 132 5.63 -4.09 -12.22
C LEU A 132 6.19 -4.15 -13.65
N GLN A 133 7.27 -4.91 -13.88
CA GLN A 133 7.91 -5.02 -15.19
C GLN A 133 6.93 -5.50 -16.27
N SER A 134 6.00 -6.40 -15.95
CA SER A 134 4.98 -6.87 -16.90
C SER A 134 3.99 -5.78 -17.36
N THR A 135 3.93 -4.64 -16.67
CA THR A 135 3.00 -3.53 -16.96
C THR A 135 3.63 -2.37 -17.73
N LEU A 136 4.94 -2.43 -18.00
CA LEU A 136 5.70 -1.35 -18.63
C LEU A 136 5.66 -1.37 -20.16
N ASN A 137 5.25 -2.49 -20.78
CA ASN A 137 5.23 -2.67 -22.24
C ASN A 137 3.81 -2.59 -22.82
N GLY A 138 3.04 -1.57 -22.39
CA GLY A 138 1.73 -1.23 -22.97
C GLY A 138 1.86 -0.44 -24.26
#